data_AF-A0A524I0J2-F1
#
_entry.id   AF-A0A524I0J2-F1
#
_cell.length_a   1.000
_cell.length_b   1.000
_cell.length_c   1.000
_cell.angle_alpha   90.00
_cell.angle_beta   90.00
_cell.angle_gamma   90.00
#
_symmetry.space_group_name_H-M   'P 1'
#
loop_
_entity.id
_entity.type
_entity.pdbx_description
1 polymer ?
#
loop_
_entity_poly.entity_id
_entity_poly.type
_entity_poly.pdbx_seq_one_letter_code
_entity_poly.pdbx_strand_id
1 'polypeptide(L)'
;MFDKNLVCPYLCPDVVKVAHTFSPGEMIGPEGNKLPLRRLAAALGLSAANSPKKAAQYGSGIMSAMKKCSSREGKELRSWVAEVE
;
A
#
# COMPACT_ATOMS: atom_id res chain seq x y z
N MET A 1 -24.09 1.99 -4.42
CA MET A 1 -23.04 1.02 -4.81
C MET A 1 -22.54 1.42 -6.19
N PHE A 2 -21.23 1.49 -6.42
CA PHE A 2 -20.67 2.09 -7.64
C PHE A 2 -20.71 1.18 -8.89
N ASP A 3 -21.42 0.04 -8.84
CA ASP A 3 -21.47 -1.00 -9.89
C ASP A 3 -20.10 -1.35 -10.49
N LYS A 4 -19.14 -1.61 -9.59
CA LYS A 4 -17.75 -1.90 -9.95
C LYS A 4 -17.28 -3.17 -9.25
N ASN A 5 -16.53 -3.98 -10.00
CA ASN A 5 -15.84 -5.14 -9.49
C ASN A 5 -14.42 -4.77 -9.05
N LEU A 6 -14.12 -4.98 -7.77
CA LEU A 6 -12.76 -4.83 -7.24
C LEU A 6 -11.96 -6.10 -7.54
N VAL A 7 -10.82 -5.95 -8.23
CA VAL A 7 -9.87 -7.04 -8.48
C VAL A 7 -8.52 -6.71 -7.83
N CYS A 8 -7.91 -7.72 -7.22
CA CYS A 8 -6.65 -7.59 -6.46
C CYS A 8 -5.59 -8.56 -7.00
N PRO A 9 -4.93 -8.29 -8.14
CA PRO A 9 -4.03 -9.26 -8.79
C PRO A 9 -2.88 -9.77 -7.91
N TYR A 10 -2.36 -8.93 -7.02
CA TYR A 10 -1.29 -9.33 -6.08
C TYR A 10 -1.75 -10.31 -4.99
N LEU A 11 -3.07 -10.53 -4.83
CA LEU A 11 -3.64 -11.53 -3.93
C LEU A 11 -3.98 -12.85 -4.64
N CYS A 12 -3.68 -12.97 -5.93
CA CYS A 12 -3.79 -14.24 -6.64
C CYS A 12 -2.87 -15.30 -5.98
N PRO A 13 -3.36 -16.53 -5.70
CA PRO A 13 -2.57 -17.57 -5.04
C PRO A 13 -1.21 -17.86 -5.70
N ASP A 14 -1.16 -17.87 -7.03
CA ASP A 14 0.09 -18.13 -7.76
C ASP A 14 1.10 -16.98 -7.61
N VAL A 15 0.62 -15.73 -7.59
CA VAL A 15 1.46 -14.56 -7.35
C VAL A 15 2.00 -14.58 -5.93
N VAL A 16 1.16 -14.93 -4.95
CA VAL A 16 1.56 -15.08 -3.54
C VAL A 16 2.59 -16.20 -3.40
N LYS A 17 2.38 -17.35 -4.05
CA LYS A 17 3.33 -18.47 -4.04
C LYS A 17 4.70 -18.07 -4.57
N VAL A 18 4.76 -17.34 -5.69
CA VAL A 18 6.02 -16.81 -6.23
C VAL A 18 6.62 -15.77 -5.29
N ALA A 19 5.82 -14.88 -4.69
CA ALA A 19 6.32 -13.90 -3.74
C ALA A 19 6.99 -14.55 -2.52
N HIS A 20 6.51 -15.72 -2.09
CA HIS A 20 7.09 -16.48 -0.97
C HIS A 20 8.42 -17.19 -1.30
N THR A 21 8.82 -17.29 -2.57
CA THR A 21 10.12 -17.90 -2.91
C THR A 21 11.30 -16.95 -2.67
N PHE A 22 11.04 -15.64 -2.52
CA PHE A 22 12.08 -14.66 -2.24
C PHE A 22 12.38 -14.58 -0.75
N SER A 23 13.67 -14.61 -0.41
CA SER A 23 14.13 -14.33 0.95
C SER A 23 13.98 -12.84 1.31
N PRO A 24 13.94 -12.48 2.61
CA PRO A 24 13.93 -11.08 3.03
C PRO A 24 15.09 -10.24 2.46
N GLY A 25 16.28 -10.83 2.31
CA GLY A 25 17.45 -10.17 1.73
C GLY A 25 17.33 -9.89 0.23
N GLU A 26 16.51 -10.65 -0.49
CA GLU A 26 16.19 -10.36 -1.89
C GLU A 26 15.09 -9.31 -2.02
N MET A 27 14.29 -9.12 -0.98
CA MET A 27 13.15 -8.21 -0.96
C MET A 27 13.51 -6.77 -0.59
N ILE A 28 14.63 -6.56 0.11
CA ILE A 28 15.05 -5.27 0.67
C ILE A 28 16.50 -4.98 0.27
N GLY A 29 16.79 -3.73 -0.11
CA GLY A 29 18.15 -3.27 -0.36
C GLY A 29 18.23 -1.76 -0.52
N PRO A 30 19.31 -1.22 -1.14
CA PRO A 30 19.56 0.22 -1.21
C PRO A 30 18.44 1.03 -1.87
N GLU A 31 17.73 0.45 -2.84
CA GLU A 31 16.60 1.07 -3.53
C GLU A 31 15.26 0.92 -2.76
N GLY A 32 15.32 0.42 -1.53
CA GLY A 32 14.19 0.22 -0.63
C GLY A 32 13.65 -1.21 -0.67
N ASN A 33 12.34 -1.33 -0.49
CA ASN A 33 11.64 -2.62 -0.44
C ASN A 33 11.03 -3.03 -1.79
N LYS A 34 10.62 -4.30 -1.88
CA LYS A 34 9.96 -4.92 -3.04
C LYS A 34 10.87 -5.02 -4.27
N LEU A 35 12.17 -5.21 -4.06
CA LEU A 35 13.16 -5.21 -5.15
C LEU A 35 12.82 -6.14 -6.32
N PRO A 36 12.32 -7.39 -6.12
CA PRO A 36 11.98 -8.24 -7.26
C PRO A 36 10.91 -7.60 -8.17
N LEU A 37 9.91 -6.96 -7.57
CA LEU A 37 8.87 -6.25 -8.32
C LEU A 37 9.41 -5.00 -9.02
N ARG A 38 10.32 -4.26 -8.37
CA ARG A 38 10.96 -3.08 -8.97
C ARG A 38 11.81 -3.45 -10.18
N ARG A 39 12.59 -4.53 -10.08
CA ARG A 39 13.39 -5.07 -11.19
C ARG A 39 12.52 -5.46 -12.38
N LEU A 40 11.41 -6.15 -12.14
CA LEU A 40 10.44 -6.49 -13.19
C LEU A 40 9.83 -5.23 -13.83
N ALA A 41 9.41 -4.25 -13.02
CA ALA A 41 8.88 -2.99 -13.51
C ALA A 41 9.91 -2.20 -14.35
N ALA A 42 11.19 -2.20 -13.95
CA ALA A 42 12.27 -1.57 -14.70
C ALA A 42 12.53 -2.29 -16.03
N ALA A 43 12.53 -3.62 -16.05
CA ALA A 43 12.66 -4.41 -17.27
C ALA A 43 11.52 -4.15 -18.27
N LEU A 44 10.33 -3.80 -17.76
CA LEU A 44 9.17 -3.38 -18.56
C LEU A 44 9.20 -1.88 -18.94
N GLY A 45 10.23 -1.13 -18.57
CA GLY A 45 10.37 0.30 -18.87
C GLY A 45 9.43 1.22 -18.08
N LEU A 46 8.89 0.77 -16.95
CA LEU A 46 7.96 1.56 -16.14
C LEU A 46 8.72 2.58 -15.29
N SER A 47 8.40 3.87 -15.46
CA SER A 47 9.01 4.98 -14.69
C SER A 47 8.78 4.86 -13.17
N ALA A 48 7.71 4.18 -12.77
CA ALA A 48 7.37 3.96 -11.37
C ALA A 48 8.27 2.93 -10.65
N ALA A 49 9.17 2.24 -11.36
CA ALA A 49 10.03 1.19 -10.81
C ALA A 49 10.80 1.65 -9.56
N ASN A 50 11.22 2.92 -9.52
CA ASN A 50 12.00 3.50 -8.42
C ASN A 50 11.21 4.48 -7.55
N SER A 51 9.89 4.59 -7.75
CA SER A 51 9.08 5.52 -6.95
C SER A 51 9.02 5.07 -5.47
N PRO A 52 9.10 6.01 -4.51
CA PRO A 52 8.94 5.70 -3.09
C PRO A 52 7.57 5.10 -2.79
N LYS A 53 7.52 4.12 -1.89
CA LYS A 53 6.23 3.57 -1.43
C LYS A 53 5.50 4.61 -0.58
N LYS A 54 4.32 5.03 -1.02
CA LYS A 54 3.38 5.84 -0.22
C LYS A 54 2.05 5.11 -0.11
N ALA A 55 1.58 4.82 1.11
CA ALA A 55 0.28 4.18 1.29
C ALA A 55 -0.85 5.17 0.97
N ALA A 56 -1.98 4.69 0.45
CA ALA A 56 -3.06 5.53 -0.06
C ALA A 56 -3.57 6.55 0.98
N GLN A 57 -3.61 6.16 2.26
CA GLN A 57 -4.07 7.03 3.34
C GLN A 57 -3.15 8.24 3.60
N TYR A 58 -1.85 8.09 3.32
CA TYR A 58 -0.88 9.18 3.42
C TYR A 58 -0.74 9.93 2.09
N GLY A 59 -0.94 9.22 0.97
CA GLY A 59 -0.90 9.79 -0.38
C GLY A 59 -1.99 10.81 -0.64
N SER A 60 -3.22 10.49 -0.22
CA SER A 60 -4.43 11.30 -0.45
C SER A 60 -4.64 12.43 0.56
N GLY A 61 -3.89 12.46 1.66
CA GLY A 61 -4.14 13.38 2.78
C GLY A 61 -5.30 12.98 3.70
N ILE A 62 -6.00 11.87 3.41
CA ILE A 62 -7.16 11.42 4.22
C ILE A 62 -6.77 11.17 5.68
N MET A 63 -5.56 10.65 5.96
CA MET A 63 -5.10 10.46 7.33
C MET A 63 -5.03 11.78 8.13
N SER A 64 -4.66 12.88 7.48
CA SER A 64 -4.65 14.22 8.11
C SER A 64 -6.08 14.71 8.37
N ALA A 65 -6.98 14.51 7.40
CA ALA A 65 -8.40 14.84 7.56
C ALA A 65 -9.05 14.05 8.71
N MET A 66 -8.81 12.74 8.78
CA MET A 66 -9.33 11.88 9.85
C MET A 66 -8.83 12.33 11.23
N LYS A 67 -7.53 12.64 11.36
CA LYS A 67 -6.97 13.18 12.62
C LYS A 67 -7.62 14.50 13.05
N LYS A 68 -7.88 15.41 12.11
CA LYS A 68 -8.58 16.67 12.42
C LYS A 68 -10.00 16.43 12.91
N CYS A 69 -10.72 15.49 12.29
CA CYS A 69 -12.07 15.11 12.73
C CYS A 69 -12.04 14.49 14.13
N SER A 70 -11.17 13.51 14.39
CA SER A 70 -11.08 12.87 15.70
C SER A 70 -10.70 13.86 16.81
N SER A 71 -9.75 14.76 16.55
CA SER A 71 -9.35 15.81 17.50
C SER A 71 -10.46 16.81 17.78
N ARG A 72 -11.26 17.19 16.77
CA ARG A 72 -12.42 18.08 16.96
C ARG A 72 -13.47 17.46 17.89
N GLU A 73 -13.58 16.13 17.89
CA GLU A 73 -14.48 15.37 18.77
C GLU A 73 -13.82 14.99 20.11
N GLY A 74 -12.57 15.37 20.35
CA GLY A 74 -11.85 15.01 21.57
C GLY A 74 -11.56 13.52 21.71
N LYS A 75 -11.58 12.76 20.61
CA LYS A 75 -11.40 11.31 20.60
C LYS A 75 -10.03 10.89 20.09
N GLU A 76 -9.55 9.76 20.60
CA GLU A 76 -8.44 9.03 19.99
C GLU A 76 -8.82 8.60 18.57
N LEU A 77 -7.89 8.67 17.62
CA LEU A 77 -8.16 8.34 16.22
C LEU A 77 -8.73 6.93 16.04
N ARG A 78 -8.20 5.93 16.76
CA ARG A 78 -8.67 4.55 16.64
C ARG A 78 -10.13 4.40 17.07
N SER A 79 -10.47 4.95 18.24
CA SER A 79 -11.84 4.93 18.74
C SER A 79 -12.79 5.69 17.81
N TRP A 80 -12.36 6.85 17.31
CA TRP A 80 -13.14 7.61 16.33
C TRP A 80 -13.40 6.82 15.05
N VAL A 81 -12.39 6.15 14.47
CA VAL A 81 -12.57 5.35 13.24
C VAL A 81 -13.54 4.20 13.44
N ALA A 82 -13.52 3.53 14.60
CA ALA A 82 -14.40 2.41 14.89
C ALA A 82 -15.89 2.81 15.00
N GLU A 83 -16.19 4.09 15.18
CA GLU A 83 -17.56 4.62 15.28
C GLU A 83 -18.13 5.11 13.95
N VAL A 84 -17.31 5.30 12.91
CA VAL A 84 -17.71 5.84 11.61
C VAL A 84 -18.04 4.73 10.59
N GLU A 85 -17.94 3.45 11.01
CA GLU A 85 -18.32 2.28 10.20
C GLU A 85 -19.83 2.12 10.02
#